data_AF-A0A820QZB1-F1
#
_entry.id   AF-A0A820QZB1-F1
#
_cell.length_a   1.000
_cell.length_b   1.000
_cell.length_c   1.000
_cell.angle_alpha   90.00
_cell.angle_beta   90.00
_cell.angle_gamma   90.00
#
_symmetry.space_group_name_H-M   'P 1'
#
loop_
_entity.id
_entity.type
_entity.pdbx_description
1 polymer ?
#
loop_
_entity_poly.entity_id
_entity_poly.type
_entity_poly.pdbx_seq_one_letter_code
_entity_poly.pdbx_strand_id
1 'polypeptide(L)'
;IQPISGIIQTLHTLKYFYWIVKPNHQAKALDDNRPTREQITEMRRYMLLYMKQLVVSSSGTQEEELQAILNYLHTVHEDENLIDVLDMAVNLMSEYPKTMVPAFDRRQGLR
;
A
#
# COMPACT_ATOMS: atom_id res chain seq x y z
N ILE A 1 -10.84 21.23 4.46
CA ILE A 1 -9.97 20.28 3.73
C ILE A 1 -9.48 19.29 4.78
N GLN A 2 -10.01 18.07 4.84
CA GLN A 2 -9.47 17.04 5.72
C GLN A 2 -8.06 16.68 5.21
N PRO A 3 -7.05 16.57 6.08
CA PRO A 3 -5.75 16.07 5.67
C PRO A 3 -5.94 14.65 5.11
N ILE A 4 -5.45 14.42 3.89
CA ILE A 4 -5.40 13.07 3.30
C ILE A 4 -4.56 12.20 4.24
N SER A 5 -5.07 11.03 4.65
CA SER A 5 -4.31 10.11 5.52
C SER A 5 -2.95 9.81 4.89
N GLY A 6 -1.89 9.77 5.72
CA GLY A 6 -0.53 9.46 5.28
C GLY A 6 -0.44 8.13 4.54
N ILE A 7 -1.37 7.21 4.80
CA ILE A 7 -1.47 5.91 4.12
C ILE A 7 -1.93 6.08 2.68
N ILE A 8 -2.99 6.86 2.42
CA ILE A 8 -3.46 7.17 1.06
C ILE A 8 -2.34 7.84 0.26
N GLN A 9 -1.63 8.79 0.87
CA GLN A 9 -0.49 9.45 0.23
C GLN A 9 0.63 8.45 -0.10
N THR A 10 0.91 7.52 0.80
CA THR A 10 1.95 6.49 0.60
C THR A 10 1.54 5.50 -0.51
N LEU A 11 0.28 5.06 -0.53
CA LEU A 11 -0.29 4.21 -1.59
C LEU A 11 -0.25 4.90 -2.95
N HIS A 12 -0.64 6.18 -3.02
CA HIS A 12 -0.53 6.98 -4.23
C HIS A 12 0.93 7.03 -4.71
N THR A 13 1.86 7.24 -3.79
CA THR A 13 3.28 7.31 -4.12
C THR A 13 3.81 5.97 -4.69
N LEU A 14 3.39 4.84 -4.10
CA LEU A 14 3.72 3.50 -4.63
C LEU A 14 3.16 3.27 -6.04
N LYS A 15 1.91 3.68 -6.30
CA LYS A 15 1.24 3.50 -7.59
C LYS A 15 1.92 4.29 -8.72
N TYR A 16 2.34 5.52 -8.45
CA TYR A 16 2.74 6.48 -9.49
C TYR A 16 4.23 6.85 -9.52
N PHE A 17 5.07 6.33 -8.64
CA PHE A 17 6.50 6.68 -8.64
C PHE A 17 7.45 5.50 -8.44
N TYR A 18 6.99 4.41 -7.82
CA TYR A 18 7.84 3.27 -7.46
C TYR A 18 7.31 1.95 -8.01
N TRP A 19 6.83 1.95 -9.25
CA TRP A 19 6.60 0.70 -9.98
C TRP A 19 7.94 0.07 -10.34
N ILE A 20 8.03 -1.26 -10.30
CA ILE A 20 9.20 -1.98 -10.80
C ILE A 20 9.09 -2.17 -12.32
N VAL A 21 7.95 -2.68 -12.77
CA VAL A 21 7.58 -2.79 -14.20
C VAL A 21 6.73 -1.60 -14.61
N LYS A 22 7.02 -1.00 -15.78
CA LYS A 22 6.28 0.18 -16.28
C LYS A 22 4.81 -0.20 -16.51
N PRO A 23 3.84 0.50 -15.90
CA PRO A 23 2.42 0.29 -16.15
C PRO A 23 2.10 0.49 -17.62
N ASN A 24 1.19 -0.33 -18.16
CA ASN A 24 0.72 -0.21 -19.54
C ASN A 24 -0.01 1.12 -19.83
N HIS A 25 -0.46 1.83 -18.79
CA HIS A 25 -1.14 3.12 -18.91
C HIS A 25 -0.31 4.24 -18.26
N GLN A 26 0.31 5.03 -19.14
CA GLN A 26 0.88 6.37 -18.96
C GLN A 26 1.43 6.71 -17.56
N ALA A 27 2.70 6.41 -17.35
CA ALA A 27 3.56 7.32 -16.60
C ALA A 27 4.63 7.87 -17.55
N LYS A 28 4.42 9.12 -17.98
CA LYS A 28 5.37 9.89 -18.82
C LYS A 28 6.54 10.47 -18.00
N ALA A 29 6.51 10.34 -16.68
CA ALA A 29 7.49 10.94 -15.81
C ALA A 29 8.65 9.96 -15.56
N LEU A 30 9.85 10.39 -15.94
CA LEU A 30 11.15 9.92 -15.45
C LEU A 30 11.69 8.63 -16.09
N ASP A 31 12.25 8.71 -17.30
CA ASP A 31 13.21 7.69 -17.76
C ASP A 31 14.67 8.10 -17.47
N ASP A 32 15.03 9.40 -17.53
CA ASP A 32 16.44 9.80 -17.44
C ASP A 32 17.05 9.80 -16.01
N ASN A 33 16.23 9.86 -14.95
CA ASN A 33 16.67 9.92 -13.55
C ASN A 33 16.03 8.83 -12.66
N ARG A 34 15.56 7.73 -13.26
CA ARG A 34 14.85 6.69 -12.51
C ARG A 34 15.84 5.86 -11.66
N PRO A 35 15.56 5.65 -10.36
CA PRO A 35 16.38 4.76 -9.54
C PRO A 35 16.43 3.34 -10.11
N THR A 36 17.47 2.58 -9.79
CA THR A 36 17.60 1.18 -10.22
C THR A 36 16.47 0.33 -9.63
N ARG A 37 16.21 -0.84 -10.22
CA ARG A 37 15.22 -1.79 -9.67
C ARG A 37 15.49 -2.13 -8.21
N GLU A 38 16.75 -2.28 -7.83
CA GLU A 38 17.15 -2.55 -6.45
C GLU A 38 16.81 -1.38 -5.52
N GLN A 39 17.15 -0.15 -5.91
CA GLN A 39 16.80 1.06 -5.16
C GLN A 39 15.29 1.25 -5.03
N ILE A 40 14.52 1.01 -6.11
CA ILE A 40 13.06 1.05 -6.09
C ILE A 40 12.53 0.01 -5.09
N THR A 41 13.04 -1.21 -5.14
CA THR A 41 12.60 -2.30 -4.24
C THR A 41 12.86 -1.94 -2.77
N GLU A 42 14.03 -1.38 -2.47
CA GLU A 42 14.38 -0.93 -1.12
C GLU A 42 13.48 0.21 -0.63
N MET A 43 13.25 1.24 -1.46
CA MET A 43 12.33 2.33 -1.14
C MET A 43 10.90 1.83 -0.89
N ARG A 44 10.40 0.90 -1.72
CA ARG A 44 9.09 0.27 -1.52
C ARG A 44 9.00 -0.42 -0.17
N ARG A 45 10.00 -1.21 0.20
CA ARG A 45 10.04 -1.89 1.50
C ARG A 45 9.95 -0.89 2.66
N TYR A 46 10.71 0.21 2.61
CA TYR A 46 10.64 1.25 3.65
C TYR A 46 9.28 1.95 3.68
N MET A 47 8.68 2.25 2.53
CA MET A 47 7.34 2.84 2.45
C MET A 47 6.26 1.93 3.02
N LEU A 48 6.34 0.62 2.74
CA LEU A 48 5.40 -0.37 3.28
C LEU A 48 5.58 -0.55 4.79
N LEU A 49 6.83 -0.58 5.27
CA LEU A 49 7.09 -0.61 6.71
C LEU A 49 6.51 0.64 7.40
N TYR A 50 6.74 1.83 6.83
CA TYR A 50 6.17 3.08 7.33
C TYR A 50 4.63 3.03 7.34
N MET A 51 4.01 2.57 6.26
CA MET A 51 2.55 2.41 6.16
C MET A 51 2.02 1.45 7.22
N LYS A 52 2.68 0.31 7.43
CA LYS A 52 2.36 -0.63 8.51
C LYS A 52 2.38 0.05 9.88
N GLN A 53 3.43 0.85 10.17
CA GLN A 53 3.53 1.58 11.44
C GLN A 53 2.40 2.61 11.61
N LEU A 54 1.99 3.29 10.52
CA LEU A 54 0.85 4.20 10.56
C LEU A 54 -0.45 3.48 10.88
N VAL A 55 -0.70 2.32 10.25
CA VAL A 55 -1.90 1.50 10.50
C VAL A 55 -1.97 1.03 11.95
N VAL A 56 -0.84 0.60 12.51
CA VAL A 56 -0.78 0.11 13.89
C VAL A 56 -0.95 1.24 14.90
N SER A 57 -0.41 2.41 14.58
CA SER A 57 -0.42 3.56 15.48
C SER A 57 -1.74 4.35 15.44
N SER A 58 -2.62 4.10 14.47
CA SER A 58 -3.86 4.85 14.35
C SER A 58 -4.90 4.34 15.34
N SER A 59 -5.20 5.10 16.38
CA SER A 59 -6.24 4.71 17.37
C SER A 59 -7.64 4.94 16.81
N GLY A 60 -8.21 3.93 16.14
CA GLY A 60 -9.62 3.90 15.72
C GLY A 60 -9.88 4.14 14.23
N THR A 61 -8.86 4.39 13.41
CA THR A 61 -9.04 4.57 11.95
C THR A 61 -8.65 3.34 11.13
N GLN A 62 -8.27 2.22 11.76
CA GLN A 62 -7.74 1.04 11.07
C GLN A 62 -8.68 0.47 10.00
N GLU A 63 -10.00 0.65 10.15
CA GLU A 63 -11.00 0.25 9.15
C GLU A 63 -10.95 1.05 7.86
N GLU A 64 -10.67 2.35 7.95
CA GLU A 64 -10.52 3.22 6.79
C GLU A 64 -9.18 2.95 6.09
N GLU A 65 -8.15 2.71 6.90
CA GLU A 65 -6.82 2.39 6.39
C GLU A 65 -6.78 1.03 5.70
N LEU A 66 -7.41 0.02 6.29
CA LEU A 66 -7.55 -1.28 5.66
C LEU A 66 -8.36 -1.19 4.37
N GLN A 67 -9.42 -0.38 4.32
CA GLN A 67 -10.16 -0.15 3.08
C GLN A 67 -9.30 0.51 2.01
N ALA A 68 -8.44 1.47 2.36
CA ALA A 68 -7.51 2.09 1.43
C ALA A 68 -6.52 1.07 0.84
N ILE A 69 -5.99 0.16 1.67
CA ILE A 69 -5.12 -0.94 1.24
C ILE A 69 -5.88 -1.88 0.29
N LEU A 70 -7.10 -2.31 0.63
CA LEU A 70 -7.92 -3.19 -0.21
C LEU A 70 -8.24 -2.53 -1.56
N ASN A 71 -8.57 -1.25 -1.57
CA ASN A 71 -8.82 -0.49 -2.80
C ASN A 71 -7.57 -0.40 -3.69
N TYR A 72 -6.38 -0.28 -3.10
CA TYR A 72 -5.13 -0.32 -3.87
C TYR A 72 -4.96 -1.67 -4.54
N LEU A 73 -5.12 -2.77 -3.80
CA LEU A 73 -5.02 -4.14 -4.33
C LEU A 73 -6.01 -4.40 -5.47
N HIS A 74 -7.19 -3.79 -5.40
CA HIS A 74 -8.20 -3.92 -6.47
C HIS A 74 -7.88 -3.11 -7.73
N THR A 75 -7.08 -2.05 -7.61
CA THR A 75 -6.89 -1.04 -8.68
C THR A 75 -5.48 -1.02 -9.27
N VAL A 76 -4.59 -1.89 -8.79
CA VAL A 76 -3.21 -2.05 -9.24
C VAL A 76 -3.10 -3.40 -9.93
N HIS A 77 -2.39 -3.47 -11.04
CA HIS A 77 -2.32 -4.66 -11.89
C HIS A 77 -0.88 -5.11 -12.16
N GLU A 78 0.08 -4.48 -11.49
CA GLU A 78 1.49 -4.83 -11.55
C GLU A 78 1.79 -5.88 -10.48
N ASP A 79 2.05 -7.13 -10.90
CA ASP A 79 2.18 -8.30 -10.02
C ASP A 79 3.16 -8.09 -8.85
N GLU A 80 4.35 -7.55 -9.12
CA GLU A 80 5.34 -7.30 -8.06
C GLU A 80 4.85 -6.25 -7.06
N ASN A 81 4.10 -5.23 -7.52
CA ASN A 81 3.54 -4.24 -6.63
C ASN A 81 2.45 -4.82 -5.74
N LEU A 82 1.65 -5.73 -6.30
CA LEU A 82 0.59 -6.44 -5.58
C LEU A 82 1.16 -7.38 -4.53
N ILE A 83 2.20 -8.16 -4.87
CA ILE A 83 2.82 -9.12 -3.95
C ILE A 83 3.33 -8.41 -2.69
N ASP A 84 4.05 -7.29 -2.81
CA ASP A 84 4.59 -6.60 -1.64
C ASP A 84 3.49 -6.05 -0.70
N VAL A 85 2.41 -5.50 -1.29
CA VAL A 85 1.29 -4.93 -0.51
C VAL A 85 0.45 -6.05 0.11
N LEU A 86 0.26 -7.16 -0.59
CA LEU A 86 -0.38 -8.36 -0.06
C LEU A 86 0.41 -8.94 1.11
N ASP A 87 1.74 -9.07 0.97
CA ASP A 87 2.59 -9.55 2.06
C ASP A 87 2.48 -8.62 3.28
N MET A 88 2.54 -7.30 3.09
CA MET A 88 2.32 -6.35 4.17
C MET A 88 0.94 -6.50 4.83
N ALA A 89 -0.13 -6.68 4.04
CA ALA A 89 -1.49 -6.87 4.56
C ALA A 89 -1.61 -8.18 5.36
N VAL A 90 -1.02 -9.28 4.88
CA VAL A 90 -0.96 -10.57 5.59
C VAL A 90 -0.18 -10.43 6.90
N ASN A 91 0.94 -9.71 6.89
CA ASN A 91 1.72 -9.41 8.10
C ASN A 91 0.89 -8.61 9.12
N LEU A 92 0.14 -7.60 8.68
CA LEU A 92 -0.76 -6.82 9.55
C LEU A 92 -1.84 -7.71 10.19
N MET A 93 -2.47 -8.58 9.40
CA MET A 93 -3.50 -9.52 9.88
C MET A 93 -2.94 -10.53 10.88
N SER A 94 -1.71 -11.01 10.65
CA SER A 94 -1.06 -12.02 11.50
C SER A 94 -0.56 -11.44 12.83
N GLU A 95 -0.01 -10.24 12.82
CA GLU A 95 0.55 -9.60 14.01
C GLU A 95 -0.52 -8.89 14.87
N TYR A 96 -1.58 -8.35 14.24
CA TYR A 96 -2.62 -7.56 14.92
C TYR A 96 -4.04 -8.12 14.69
N PRO A 97 -4.29 -9.42 14.91
CA PRO A 97 -5.55 -10.07 14.53
C PRO A 97 -6.77 -9.49 15.24
N LYS A 98 -6.63 -9.07 16.51
CA LYS A 98 -7.72 -8.47 17.31
C LYS A 98 -8.27 -7.17 16.71
N THR A 99 -7.45 -6.44 15.97
CA THR A 99 -7.81 -5.16 15.36
C THR A 99 -8.12 -5.35 13.89
N MET A 100 -7.28 -6.10 13.17
CA MET A 100 -7.37 -6.21 11.72
C MET A 100 -8.47 -7.15 11.25
N VAL A 101 -8.73 -8.28 11.94
CA VAL A 101 -9.81 -9.21 11.55
C VAL A 101 -11.19 -8.54 11.63
N PRO A 102 -11.58 -7.89 12.74
CA PRO A 102 -12.88 -7.21 12.79
C PRO A 102 -13.00 -6.04 11.81
N ALA A 103 -11.89 -5.37 11.49
CA ALA A 103 -11.86 -4.33 10.48
C ALA A 103 -12.08 -4.92 9.08
N PHE A 104 -11.44 -6.05 8.78
CA PHE A 104 -11.55 -6.77 7.52
C PHE A 104 -12.97 -7.30 7.28
N ASP A 105 -13.55 -7.95 8.29
CA ASP A 105 -14.91 -8.52 8.22
C ASP A 105 -15.96 -7.45 7.91
N ARG A 106 -15.86 -6.29 8.57
CA ARG A 106 -16.77 -5.15 8.36
C ARG A 106 -16.67 -4.54 6.97
N ARG A 107 -15.53 -4.67 6.30
CA ARG A 107 -15.30 -4.18 4.93
C ARG A 107 -15.60 -5.21 3.84
N GLN A 108 -16.09 -6.40 4.19
CA GLN A 108 -16.37 -7.47 3.23
C GLN A 108 -15.14 -7.80 2.36
N GLY A 109 -13.95 -7.87 2.95
CA GLY A 109 -12.65 -7.86 2.26
C GLY A 109 -12.36 -9.00 1.26
N LEU A 110 -13.34 -9.84 0.91
CA LEU A 110 -13.24 -10.96 -0.02
C LEU A 110 -14.32 -10.96 -1.13
N ARG A 111 -15.11 -9.88 -1.30
CA ARG A 111 -16.18 -9.84 -2.30
C ARG A 111 -15.76 -9.29 -3.66
#